data_AF-A0A2G2WJR5-F1
#
_entry.id   AF-A0A2G2WJR5-F1
#
_cell.length_a   1.000
_cell.length_b   1.000
_cell.length_c   1.000
_cell.angle_alpha   90.00
_cell.angle_beta   90.00
_cell.angle_gamma   90.00
#
_symmetry.space_group_name_H-M   'P 1'
#
loop_
_entity.id
_entity.type
_entity.pdbx_description
1 polymer ?
#
loop_
_entity_poly.entity_id
_entity_poly.type
_entity_poly.pdbx_seq_one_letter_code
_entity_poly.pdbx_strand_id
1 'polypeptide(L)'
;MPTEEIVQIEVKAALTISDIKKIESRVGCSIDSMDLFLGKHKLEDMKTLYQCDIKKESGLQVKRRMIQILIKMSSGIITLDVHKHEFVKNVKTVTFLRPSSGVTGR
;
A
#
# COMPACT_ATOMS: atom_id res chain seq x y z
N MET A 1 18.31 2.25 3.31
CA MET A 1 17.38 2.51 4.43
C MET A 1 16.14 3.15 3.84
N PRO A 2 14.91 2.75 4.21
CA PRO A 2 13.74 3.46 3.71
C PRO A 2 13.80 4.88 4.28
N THR A 3 13.96 5.87 3.43
CA THR A 3 13.92 7.27 3.82
C THR A 3 12.48 7.57 4.23
N GLU A 4 12.22 7.83 5.50
CA GLU A 4 10.90 8.26 5.97
C GLU A 4 10.67 9.69 5.47
N GLU A 5 10.03 9.80 4.30
CA GLU A 5 9.62 11.07 3.73
C GLU A 5 8.32 11.50 4.41
N ILE A 6 8.41 12.52 5.28
CA ILE A 6 7.26 13.10 5.98
C ILE A 6 6.79 14.32 5.20
N VAL A 7 5.55 14.28 4.72
CA VAL A 7 4.90 15.39 4.03
C VAL A 7 3.84 16.00 4.94
N GLN A 8 3.94 17.30 5.21
CA GLN A 8 2.91 18.04 5.94
C GLN A 8 1.82 18.52 4.99
N ILE A 9 0.57 18.20 5.30
CA ILE A 9 -0.60 18.65 4.55
C ILE A 9 -1.60 19.34 5.47
N GLU A 10 -2.08 20.50 5.06
CA GLU A 10 -3.19 21.17 5.74
C GLU A 10 -4.52 20.81 5.06
N VAL A 11 -5.43 20.22 5.83
CA VAL A 11 -6.69 19.65 5.36
C VAL A 11 -7.80 19.89 6.37
N LYS A 12 -9.06 19.85 5.90
CA LYS A 12 -10.23 20.02 6.78
C LYS A 12 -10.56 18.71 7.49
N ALA A 13 -10.93 18.78 8.77
CA ALA A 13 -11.29 17.61 9.58
C ALA A 13 -12.53 16.83 9.05
N ALA A 14 -13.35 17.46 8.21
CA ALA A 14 -14.51 16.85 7.59
C ALA A 14 -14.18 15.93 6.39
N LEU A 15 -12.93 15.94 5.90
CA LEU A 15 -12.53 15.07 4.80
C LEU A 15 -12.53 13.61 5.22
N THR A 16 -12.84 12.72 4.28
CA THR A 16 -12.73 11.28 4.46
C THR A 16 -11.30 10.78 4.26
N ILE A 17 -11.00 9.59 4.75
CA ILE A 17 -9.74 8.90 4.45
C ILE A 17 -9.56 8.70 2.95
N SER A 18 -10.64 8.41 2.20
CA SER A 18 -10.60 8.34 0.74
C SER A 18 -10.20 9.69 0.11
N ASP A 19 -10.71 10.80 0.62
CA ASP A 19 -10.37 12.13 0.11
C ASP A 19 -8.89 12.45 0.36
N ILE A 20 -8.34 12.11 1.53
CA ILE A 20 -6.91 12.28 1.82
C ILE A 20 -6.04 11.48 0.84
N LYS A 21 -6.45 10.25 0.50
CA LYS A 21 -5.71 9.42 -0.44
C LYS A 21 -5.64 10.00 -1.86
N LYS A 22 -6.61 10.83 -2.24
CA LYS A 22 -6.68 11.47 -3.56
C LYS A 22 -5.82 12.73 -3.66
N ILE A 23 -5.19 13.18 -2.58
CA ILE A 23 -4.35 14.39 -2.58
C ILE A 23 -2.95 14.08 -3.16
N GLU A 24 -2.92 13.55 -4.38
CA GLU A 24 -1.68 13.18 -5.07
C GLU A 24 -0.81 14.41 -5.36
N SER A 25 -1.43 15.56 -5.67
CA SER A 25 -0.70 16.78 -6.03
C SER A 25 0.20 17.32 -4.93
N ARG A 26 -0.07 17.00 -3.66
CA ARG A 26 0.74 17.46 -2.52
C ARG A 26 1.81 16.46 -2.08
N VAL A 27 1.62 15.19 -2.40
CA VAL A 27 2.49 14.09 -1.96
C VAL A 27 3.31 13.51 -3.14
N GLY A 28 3.00 13.89 -4.38
CA GLY A 28 3.70 13.48 -5.59
C GLY A 28 3.51 12.01 -5.97
N CYS A 29 2.69 11.25 -5.23
CA CYS A 29 2.49 9.82 -5.41
C CYS A 29 1.00 9.44 -5.28
N SER A 30 0.56 8.48 -6.10
CA SER A 30 -0.77 7.88 -5.98
C SER A 30 -0.83 6.96 -4.77
N ILE A 31 -1.53 7.41 -3.72
CA ILE A 31 -1.76 6.63 -2.48
C ILE A 31 -3.19 6.07 -2.40
N ASP A 32 -3.95 6.16 -3.50
CA ASP A 32 -5.35 5.71 -3.65
C ASP A 32 -5.61 4.26 -3.18
N SER A 33 -4.59 3.44 -3.29
CA SER A 33 -4.56 2.00 -3.06
C SER A 33 -3.69 1.60 -1.88
N MET A 34 -3.05 2.58 -1.23
CA MET A 34 -2.29 2.36 -0.01
C MET A 34 -3.23 2.40 1.19
N ASP A 35 -2.81 1.75 2.27
CA ASP A 35 -3.49 1.83 3.53
C ASP A 35 -2.86 2.92 4.39
N LEU A 36 -3.72 3.78 4.93
CA LEU A 36 -3.34 4.75 5.94
C LEU A 36 -3.52 4.12 7.32
N PHE A 37 -2.54 4.35 8.18
CA PHE A 37 -2.53 3.86 9.56
C PHE A 37 -2.27 4.99 10.52
N LEU A 38 -3.01 4.99 11.64
CA LEU A 38 -2.67 5.77 12.83
C LEU A 38 -2.06 4.80 13.85
N GLY A 39 -0.75 4.88 14.03
CA GLY A 39 0.00 3.88 14.80
C GLY A 39 -0.17 2.47 14.20
N LYS A 40 -0.81 1.56 14.94
CA LYS A 40 -1.07 0.17 14.50
C LYS A 40 -2.46 -0.03 13.89
N HIS A 41 -3.32 0.98 13.92
CA HIS A 41 -4.69 0.87 13.48
C HIS A 41 -4.86 1.30 12.03
N LYS A 42 -5.37 0.40 11.18
CA LYS A 42 -5.73 0.70 9.79
C LYS A 42 -6.97 1.56 9.75
N LEU A 43 -6.94 2.63 8.97
CA LEU A 43 -8.06 3.55 8.80
C LEU A 43 -8.99 3.07 7.68
N GLU A 44 -10.29 3.30 7.87
CA GLU A 44 -11.34 2.94 6.92
C GLU A 44 -11.64 4.11 5.97
N ASP A 45 -11.78 3.81 4.67
CA ASP A 45 -11.90 4.81 3.62
C ASP A 45 -13.11 5.75 3.79
N MET A 46 -14.20 5.25 4.39
CA MET A 46 -15.45 5.98 4.59
C MET A 46 -15.47 6.86 5.84
N LYS A 47 -14.50 6.71 6.76
CA LYS A 47 -14.47 7.52 7.98
C LYS A 47 -13.87 8.90 7.70
N THR A 48 -14.39 9.92 8.37
CA THR A 48 -13.78 11.25 8.37
C THR A 48 -12.54 11.30 9.26
N LEU A 49 -11.68 12.31 9.08
CA LEU A 49 -10.55 12.55 9.97
C LEU A 49 -11.00 12.72 11.43
N TYR A 50 -12.11 13.42 11.63
CA TYR A 50 -12.73 13.59 12.94
C TYR A 50 -13.16 12.25 13.55
N GLN A 51 -13.83 11.39 12.77
CA GLN A 51 -14.25 10.05 13.24
C GLN A 51 -13.08 9.10 13.53
N CYS A 52 -11.89 9.39 12.99
CA CYS A 52 -10.66 8.65 13.26
C CYS A 52 -9.82 9.26 14.40
N ASP A 53 -10.33 10.27 15.11
CA ASP A 53 -9.62 11.03 16.14
C ASP A 53 -8.28 11.63 15.67
N ILE A 54 -8.18 11.98 14.38
CA ILE A 54 -6.98 12.58 13.80
C ILE A 54 -6.92 14.06 14.17
N LYS A 55 -5.87 14.45 14.89
CA LYS A 55 -5.63 15.81 15.38
C LYS A 55 -4.57 16.51 14.55
N LYS A 56 -4.44 17.83 14.76
CA LYS A 56 -3.30 18.61 14.28
C LYS A 56 -1.99 17.89 14.67
N GLU A 57 -1.06 17.83 13.72
CA GLU A 57 0.25 17.16 13.87
C GLU A 57 0.21 15.64 14.05
N SER A 58 -0.93 14.98 13.82
CA SER A 58 -0.97 13.51 13.79
C SER A 58 -0.17 12.97 12.60
N GLY A 59 0.76 12.06 12.87
CA GLY A 59 1.50 11.34 11.84
C GLY A 59 0.70 10.13 11.33
N LEU A 60 0.44 10.08 10.02
CA LEU A 60 -0.15 8.92 9.37
C LEU A 60 0.92 8.09 8.68
N GLN A 61 0.94 6.80 8.94
CA GLN A 61 1.82 5.87 8.24
C GLN A 61 1.12 5.36 6.97
N VAL A 62 1.80 5.49 5.84
CA VAL A 62 1.34 4.94 4.57
C VAL A 62 1.99 3.57 4.37
N LYS A 63 1.18 2.50 4.27
CA LYS A 63 1.69 1.16 3.92
C LYS A 63 1.10 0.71 2.60
N ARG A 64 1.97 0.18 1.73
CA ARG A 64 1.54 -0.37 0.45
C ARG A 64 0.82 -1.68 0.67
N ARG A 65 -0.38 -1.83 0.09
CA ARG A 65 -1.06 -3.12 0.02
C ARG A 65 -0.27 -4.06 -0.90
N MET A 66 -0.11 -5.30 -0.46
CA MET A 66 0.33 -6.40 -1.32
C MET A 66 -0.90 -7.19 -1.76
N ILE A 67 -0.85 -7.68 -2.99
CA ILE A 67 -1.81 -8.61 -3.56
C ILE A 67 -1.05 -9.90 -3.87
N GLN A 68 -1.71 -11.03 -3.69
CA GLN A 68 -1.19 -12.30 -4.19
C GLN A 68 -1.66 -12.50 -5.62
N ILE A 69 -0.71 -12.75 -6.52
CA ILE A 69 -0.99 -13.16 -7.89
C ILE A 69 -0.46 -14.55 -8.12
N LEU A 70 -1.19 -15.35 -8.89
CA LEU A 70 -0.71 -16.66 -9.36
C LEU A 70 -0.20 -16.51 -10.80
N ILE A 71 1.01 -17.00 -11.03
CA ILE A 71 1.61 -17.06 -12.37
C ILE A 71 1.71 -18.51 -12.79
N LYS A 72 1.04 -18.85 -13.90
CA LYS A 72 1.12 -20.17 -14.52
C LYS A 72 2.28 -20.20 -15.52
N MET A 73 3.19 -21.15 -15.31
CA MET A 73 4.33 -21.46 -16.17
C MET A 73 4.21 -22.90 -16.69
N SER A 74 4.99 -23.25 -17.72
CA SER A 74 5.02 -24.63 -18.24
C SER A 74 5.54 -25.65 -17.22
N SER A 75 6.30 -25.21 -16.21
CA SER A 75 6.84 -26.03 -15.12
C SER A 75 5.95 -26.09 -13.87
N GLY A 76 4.85 -25.33 -13.81
CA GLY A 76 3.98 -25.28 -12.63
C GLY A 76 3.35 -23.91 -12.39
N ILE A 77 2.79 -23.71 -11.20
CA ILE A 77 2.16 -22.45 -10.78
C ILE A 77 2.96 -21.89 -9.59
N ILE A 78 3.28 -20.60 -9.61
CA ILE A 78 3.91 -19.89 -8.49
C ILE A 78 2.98 -18.79 -7.98
N THR A 79 3.05 -18.52 -6.67
CA THR A 79 2.33 -17.41 -6.02
C THR A 79 3.33 -16.32 -5.67
N LEU A 80 3.00 -15.06 -5.97
CA LEU A 80 3.82 -13.90 -5.63
C LEU A 80 3.00 -12.85 -4.89
N ASP A 81 3.58 -12.31 -3.83
CA ASP A 81 3.13 -11.07 -3.22
C ASP A 81 3.69 -9.88 -4.02
N VAL A 82 2.82 -9.10 -4.65
CA VAL A 82 3.18 -7.92 -5.45
C VAL A 82 2.44 -6.69 -4.96
N HIS A 83 3.01 -5.50 -5.13
CA HIS A 83 2.26 -4.27 -4.88
C HIS A 83 1.27 -4.02 -6.03
N LYS A 84 0.07 -3.52 -5.70
CA LYS A 84 -0.99 -3.26 -6.70
C LYS A 84 -0.54 -2.33 -7.83
N HIS A 85 0.44 -1.46 -7.57
CA HIS A 85 1.00 -0.49 -8.51
C HIS A 85 2.42 -0.84 -9.00
N GLU A 86 2.89 -2.06 -8.73
CA GLU A 86 4.20 -2.51 -9.21
C GLU A 86 4.17 -2.67 -10.74
N PHE A 87 5.20 -2.21 -11.43
CA PHE A 87 5.31 -2.43 -12.88
C PHE A 87 5.54 -3.91 -13.17
N VAL A 88 4.89 -4.44 -14.22
CA VAL A 88 5.06 -5.84 -14.66
C VAL A 88 6.53 -6.20 -14.90
N LYS A 89 7.34 -5.25 -15.39
CA LYS A 89 8.79 -5.43 -15.55
C LYS A 89 9.48 -5.76 -14.21
N ASN A 90 9.10 -5.08 -13.12
CA ASN A 90 9.65 -5.30 -11.79
C ASN A 90 9.13 -6.60 -11.18
N VAL A 91 7.87 -6.96 -11.42
CA VAL A 91 7.31 -8.27 -11.01
C VAL A 91 8.09 -9.42 -11.66
N LYS A 92 8.41 -9.30 -12.95
CA LYS A 92 9.25 -10.29 -13.64
C LYS A 92 10.61 -10.44 -12.97
N THR A 93 11.28 -9.35 -12.57
CA THR A 93 12.57 -9.46 -11.85
C THR A 93 12.47 -10.17 -10.50
N VAL A 94 11.34 -10.05 -9.78
CA VAL A 94 11.12 -10.76 -8.52
C VAL A 94 11.01 -12.28 -8.73
N THR A 95 10.39 -12.72 -9.84
CA THR A 95 10.29 -14.16 -10.15
C THR A 95 11.64 -14.85 -10.37
N PHE A 96 12.67 -14.11 -10.78
CA PHE A 96 14.01 -14.66 -10.98
C PHE A 96 14.83 -14.76 -9.68
N LEU A 97 14.38 -14.16 -8.58
CA LEU A 97 15.17 -14.05 -7.35
C LEU A 97 14.69 -14.93 -6.20
N ARG A 98 13.43 -15.38 -6.17
CA ARG A 98 12.95 -16.30 -5.13
C ARG A 98 11.83 -17.23 -5.62
N PRO A 99 12.11 -18.50 -5.93
CA PRO A 99 11.08 -19.52 -5.78
C PRO A 99 10.81 -19.65 -4.27
N SER A 100 9.66 -19.16 -3.82
CA SER A 100 9.16 -19.48 -2.49
C SER A 100 8.98 -21.00 -2.45
N SER A 101 9.83 -21.67 -1.68
CA SER A 101 9.82 -23.12 -1.48
C SER A 101 8.44 -23.59 -1.03
N GLY A 102 7.69 -24.13 -1.98
CA GLY A 102 6.40 -24.76 -1.78
C GLY A 102 6.31 -25.97 -2.70
N VAL A 103 7.23 -26.92 -2.53
CA VAL A 103 7.12 -28.25 -3.13
C VAL A 103 5.97 -28.96 -2.41
N THR A 104 4.76 -28.85 -2.94
CA THR A 104 3.70 -29.83 -2.67
C THR A 104 3.85 -30.94 -3.69
N GLY A 105 4.46 -32.04 -3.25
CA GLY A 105 4.59 -33.25 -4.05
C GLY A 105 3.24 -33.90 -4.36
N ARG A 106 3.16 -34.46 -5.54
CA ARG A 106 2.56 -35.76 -5.84
C ARG A 106 3.20 -36.32 -7.10
#